data_AF-A0A7C1NII4-F1
#
_entry.id   AF-A0A7C1NII4-F1
#
_cell.length_a   1.000
_cell.length_b   1.000
_cell.length_c   1.000
_cell.angle_alpha   90.00
_cell.angle_beta   90.00
_cell.angle_gamma   90.00
#
_symmetry.space_group_name_H-M   'P 1'
#
loop_
_entity.id
_entity.type
_entity.pdbx_description
1 polymer ?
#
loop_
_entity_poly.entity_id
_entity_poly.type
_entity_poly.pdbx_seq_one_letter_code
_entity_poly.pdbx_strand_id
1 'polypeptide(L)'
;MGTMLFGFVVLYLIRSIALEAPFAPRYLISFVFPYAALIGIYMARASKGKIFNCVMILIVVYSLFNFAGSAVQQKNDSAAGLASFLEKEGLRYGFSDHSHSLVVTMNSKGSVWVSPVHFANYVLEPKYWLSNAKWYSSSFYSGPSFLMIKDDVKGELAYLTPSILPVMFVNLQRTLRYEDITIYVWPYNILR
;
A
#
# COMPACT_ATOMS: atom_id res chain seq x y z
N MET A 1 -23.10 25.16 -20.53
CA MET A 1 -22.61 23.76 -20.58
C MET A 1 -21.28 23.57 -19.84
N GLY A 2 -20.28 24.47 -19.99
CA GLY A 2 -18.99 24.33 -19.29
C GLY A 2 -19.02 24.41 -17.75
N THR A 3 -19.99 25.12 -17.15
CA THR A 3 -20.12 25.24 -15.69
C THR A 3 -20.54 23.94 -15.00
N MET A 4 -21.37 23.11 -15.65
CA MET A 4 -21.79 21.81 -15.09
C MET A 4 -20.66 20.79 -15.08
N LEU A 5 -19.82 20.76 -16.12
CA LEU A 5 -18.68 19.85 -16.20
C LEU A 5 -17.65 20.16 -15.09
N PHE A 6 -17.40 21.45 -14.84
CA PHE A 6 -16.49 21.88 -13.77
C PHE A 6 -16.99 21.44 -12.38
N GLY A 7 -18.28 21.60 -12.10
CA GLY A 7 -18.88 21.13 -10.84
C GLY A 7 -18.74 19.61 -10.64
N PHE A 8 -18.90 18.84 -11.72
CA PHE A 8 -18.74 17.37 -11.67
C PHE A 8 -17.29 16.95 -11.38
N VAL A 9 -16.31 17.62 -11.99
CA VAL A 9 -14.89 17.36 -11.72
C VAL A 9 -14.56 17.71 -10.27
N VAL A 10 -15.00 18.87 -9.77
CA VAL A 10 -14.77 19.26 -8.37
C VAL A 10 -15.38 18.27 -7.38
N LEU A 11 -16.63 17.84 -7.60
CA LEU A 11 -17.29 16.84 -6.75
C LEU A 11 -16.60 15.48 -6.80
N TYR A 12 -16.13 15.05 -7.98
CA TYR A 12 -15.37 13.82 -8.14
C TYR A 12 -14.01 13.88 -7.41
N LEU A 13 -13.31 15.01 -7.48
CA LEU A 13 -12.06 15.25 -6.76
C LEU A 13 -12.30 15.22 -5.25
N ILE A 14 -13.33 15.91 -4.74
CA ILE A 14 -13.71 15.89 -3.32
C ILE A 14 -14.03 14.46 -2.86
N ARG A 15 -14.80 13.71 -3.64
CA ARG A 15 -15.16 12.32 -3.33
C ARG A 15 -13.94 11.40 -3.31
N SER A 16 -13.02 11.56 -4.27
CA SER A 16 -11.80 10.75 -4.37
C SER A 16 -10.84 11.03 -3.21
N ILE A 17 -10.78 12.27 -2.74
CA ILE A 17 -10.01 12.66 -1.54
C ILE A 17 -10.60 12.03 -0.27
N ALA A 18 -11.94 11.96 -0.17
CA ALA A 18 -12.61 11.44 1.03
C ALA A 18 -12.48 9.92 1.21
N LEU A 19 -12.30 9.16 0.13
CA LEU A 19 -12.31 7.69 0.18
C LEU A 19 -10.93 7.06 0.40
N GLU A 20 -9.84 7.73 0.02
CA GLU A 20 -8.48 7.16 0.11
C GLU A 20 -7.42 8.20 0.50
N ALA A 21 -7.64 8.94 1.59
CA ALA A 21 -6.79 10.06 2.02
C ALA A 21 -5.25 9.85 1.93
N PRO A 22 -4.66 8.68 2.26
CA PRO A 22 -3.21 8.49 2.13
C PRO A 22 -2.71 8.18 0.70
N PHE A 23 -3.58 7.75 -0.23
CA PHE A 23 -3.19 7.34 -1.58
C PHE A 23 -3.77 8.23 -2.69
N ALA A 24 -4.81 9.01 -2.38
CA ALA A 24 -5.50 9.94 -3.28
C ALA A 24 -4.56 10.87 -4.08
N PRO A 25 -3.45 11.42 -3.54
CA PRO A 25 -2.58 12.31 -4.30
C PRO A 25 -1.96 11.66 -5.54
N ARG A 26 -1.66 10.35 -5.49
CA ARG A 26 -1.01 9.63 -6.60
C ARG A 26 -1.98 9.37 -7.75
N TYR A 27 -3.22 9.02 -7.43
CA TYR A 27 -4.26 8.79 -8.43
C TYR A 27 -4.79 10.11 -9.01
N LEU A 28 -4.81 11.17 -8.22
CA LEU A 28 -5.17 12.51 -8.67
C LEU A 28 -4.28 13.00 -9.82
N ILE A 29 -2.98 12.68 -9.85
CA ILE A 29 -2.08 13.08 -10.94
C ILE A 29 -2.58 12.55 -12.29
N SER A 30 -2.96 11.28 -12.36
CA SER A 30 -3.38 10.64 -13.62
C SER A 30 -4.67 11.22 -14.19
N PHE A 31 -5.51 11.84 -13.37
CA PHE A 31 -6.80 12.42 -13.80
C PHE A 31 -6.79 13.95 -13.87
N VAL A 32 -6.09 14.63 -12.97
CA VAL A 32 -6.03 16.10 -12.90
C VAL A 32 -5.26 16.66 -14.10
N PHE A 33 -4.13 16.06 -14.50
CA PHE A 33 -3.33 16.57 -15.61
C PHE A 33 -4.05 16.50 -16.98
N PRO A 34 -4.70 15.38 -17.36
CA PRO A 34 -5.47 15.33 -18.60
C PRO A 34 -6.66 16.29 -18.61
N TYR A 35 -7.38 16.41 -17.50
CA TYR A 35 -8.52 17.35 -17.41
C TYR A 35 -8.05 18.81 -17.42
N ALA A 36 -6.97 19.14 -16.73
CA ALA A 36 -6.35 20.47 -16.79
C ALA A 36 -5.87 20.80 -18.21
N ALA A 37 -5.29 19.83 -18.92
CA ALA A 37 -4.88 19.98 -20.31
C ALA A 37 -6.09 20.20 -21.23
N LEU A 38 -7.18 19.44 -21.08
CA LEU A 38 -8.41 19.62 -21.84
C LEU A 38 -9.08 20.98 -21.57
N ILE A 39 -9.11 21.42 -20.30
CA ILE A 39 -9.58 22.76 -19.92
C ILE A 39 -8.68 23.84 -20.53
N GLY A 40 -7.37 23.64 -20.50
CA GLY A 40 -6.38 24.53 -21.13
C GLY A 40 -6.59 24.65 -22.64
N ILE A 41 -6.81 23.53 -23.34
CA ILE A 41 -7.13 23.49 -24.78
C ILE A 41 -8.46 24.19 -25.07
N TYR A 42 -9.48 23.96 -24.26
CA TYR A 42 -10.78 24.64 -24.40
C TYR A 42 -10.63 26.16 -24.18
N MET A 43 -9.85 26.56 -23.19
CA MET A 43 -9.56 27.96 -22.88
C MET A 43 -8.51 28.59 -23.80
N ALA A 44 -7.78 27.85 -24.63
CA ALA A 44 -6.89 28.37 -25.68
C ALA A 44 -7.65 29.15 -26.77
N ARG A 45 -8.97 28.96 -26.86
CA ARG A 45 -9.88 29.84 -27.63
C ARG A 45 -10.26 31.13 -26.90
N ALA A 46 -10.00 31.24 -25.60
CA ALA A 46 -10.17 32.44 -24.78
C ALA A 46 -8.82 33.17 -24.60
N SER A 47 -8.86 34.43 -24.12
CA SER A 47 -7.66 35.28 -24.08
C SER A 47 -6.49 34.65 -23.32
N LYS A 48 -5.29 34.74 -23.90
CA LYS A 48 -4.04 34.10 -23.42
C LYS A 48 -3.75 34.30 -21.92
N GLY A 49 -4.16 35.43 -21.34
CA GLY A 49 -3.96 35.74 -19.92
C GLY A 49 -4.77 34.88 -18.95
N LYS A 50 -5.95 34.37 -19.35
CA LYS A 50 -6.81 33.57 -18.45
C LYS A 50 -6.26 32.14 -18.26
N ILE A 51 -5.65 31.58 -19.29
CA ILE A 51 -5.05 30.24 -19.26
C ILE A 51 -3.89 30.19 -18.27
N PHE A 52 -3.00 31.20 -18.34
CA PHE A 52 -1.85 31.30 -17.46
C PHE A 52 -2.26 31.28 -15.97
N ASN A 53 -3.27 32.07 -15.60
CA ASN A 53 -3.77 32.13 -14.23
C ASN A 53 -4.35 30.78 -13.77
N CYS A 54 -5.11 30.08 -14.62
CA CYS A 54 -5.66 28.76 -14.28
C CYS A 54 -4.55 27.71 -14.06
N VAL A 55 -3.53 27.68 -14.92
CA VAL A 55 -2.40 26.75 -14.79
C VAL A 55 -1.61 27.06 -13.51
N MET A 56 -1.35 28.34 -13.22
CA MET A 56 -0.65 28.75 -11.99
C MET A 56 -1.43 28.36 -10.73
N ILE A 57 -2.75 28.53 -10.71
CA ILE A 57 -3.59 28.10 -9.58
C ILE A 57 -3.49 26.59 -9.39
N LEU A 58 -3.57 25.80 -10.47
CA LEU A 58 -3.45 24.35 -10.38
C LEU A 58 -2.08 23.91 -9.86
N ILE A 59 -0.99 24.55 -10.30
CA ILE A 59 0.37 24.29 -9.81
C ILE A 59 0.48 24.62 -8.31
N VAL A 60 -0.06 25.75 -7.87
CA VAL A 60 -0.04 26.16 -6.46
C VAL A 60 -0.84 25.20 -5.60
N VAL A 61 -2.08 24.87 -6.01
CA VAL A 61 -2.91 23.89 -5.30
C VAL A 61 -2.20 22.54 -5.21
N TYR A 62 -1.63 22.06 -6.33
CA TYR A 62 -0.85 20.82 -6.35
C TYR A 62 0.35 20.86 -5.39
N SER A 63 1.09 21.97 -5.38
CA SER A 63 2.28 22.14 -4.53
C SER A 63 1.88 22.16 -3.05
N LEU A 64 0.80 22.85 -2.69
CA LEU A 64 0.26 22.86 -1.34
C LEU A 64 -0.20 21.47 -0.89
N PHE A 65 -0.85 20.71 -1.79
CA PHE A 65 -1.26 19.34 -1.50
C PHE A 65 -0.07 18.40 -1.25
N ASN A 66 0.95 18.46 -2.11
CA ASN A 66 2.16 17.64 -1.91
C ASN A 66 2.89 18.04 -0.63
N PHE A 67 2.99 19.34 -0.35
CA PHE A 67 3.62 19.84 0.87
C PHE A 67 2.88 19.38 2.13
N ALA A 68 1.55 19.52 2.16
CA ALA A 68 0.72 19.03 3.27
C ALA A 68 0.81 17.50 3.43
N GLY A 69 0.85 16.76 2.32
CA GLY A 69 1.02 15.31 2.33
C GLY A 69 2.40 14.87 2.84
N SER A 70 3.47 15.60 2.50
CA SER A 70 4.82 15.33 3.01
C SER A 70 5.02 15.68 4.50
N ALA A 71 4.19 16.58 5.04
CA ALA A 71 4.18 16.89 6.48
C ALA A 71 3.50 15.80 7.31
N VAL A 72 2.69 14.92 6.69
CA VAL A 72 2.31 13.64 7.29
C VAL A 72 3.54 12.75 7.20
N GLN A 73 4.39 12.86 8.20
CA GLN A 73 5.59 12.05 8.37
C GLN A 73 5.19 10.59 8.20
N GLN A 74 5.50 10.02 7.04
CA GLN A 74 5.29 8.61 6.78
C GLN A 74 5.98 7.88 7.94
N LYS A 75 5.29 6.93 8.56
CA LYS A 75 5.75 6.06 9.65
C LYS A 75 6.92 5.16 9.19
N ASN A 76 7.88 5.69 8.44
CA ASN A 76 9.06 5.02 7.88
C ASN A 76 9.99 4.55 9.00
N ASP A 77 10.07 5.30 10.11
CA ASP A 77 10.85 4.89 11.28
C ASP A 77 10.35 3.54 11.84
N SER A 78 9.02 3.32 11.84
CA SER A 78 8.44 2.05 12.27
C SER A 78 8.77 0.91 11.31
N ALA A 79 8.80 1.16 10.00
CA ALA A 79 9.13 0.12 9.03
C ALA A 79 10.62 -0.24 9.00
N ALA A 80 11.52 0.73 9.20
CA ALA A 80 12.94 0.47 9.37
C ALA A 80 13.22 -0.27 10.70
N GLY A 81 12.51 0.11 11.78
CA GLY A 81 12.55 -0.59 13.05
C GLY A 81 12.04 -2.04 12.93
N LEU A 82 10.93 -2.25 12.21
CA LEU A 82 10.38 -3.58 11.93
C LEU A 82 11.34 -4.43 11.10
N ALA A 83 11.96 -3.87 10.06
CA ALA A 83 12.98 -4.57 9.28
C ALA A 83 14.15 -5.03 10.17
N SER A 84 14.67 -4.12 11.00
CA SER A 84 15.76 -4.42 11.95
C SER A 84 15.35 -5.47 12.98
N PHE A 85 14.11 -5.42 13.45
CA PHE A 85 13.53 -6.42 14.35
C PHE A 85 13.50 -7.82 13.70
N LEU A 86 13.01 -7.92 12.47
CA LEU A 86 12.97 -9.18 11.72
C LEU A 86 14.38 -9.75 11.48
N GLU A 87 15.35 -8.91 11.13
CA GLU A 87 16.75 -9.32 10.96
C GLU A 87 17.34 -9.87 12.26
N LYS A 88 17.11 -9.18 13.39
CA LYS A 88 17.56 -9.61 14.72
C LYS A 88 16.96 -10.96 15.11
N GLU A 89 15.73 -11.22 14.71
CA GLU A 89 15.02 -12.49 14.93
C GLU A 89 15.44 -13.58 13.93
N GLY A 90 16.35 -13.28 13.00
CA GLY A 90 16.83 -14.22 11.98
C GLY A 90 15.82 -14.51 10.87
N LEU A 91 14.80 -13.67 10.73
CA LEU A 91 13.71 -13.83 9.77
C LEU A 91 14.06 -13.13 8.47
N ARG A 92 14.29 -13.91 7.40
CA ARG A 92 14.74 -13.39 6.10
C ARG A 92 13.70 -13.42 5.00
N TYR A 93 12.63 -14.18 5.16
CA TYR A 93 11.61 -14.36 4.13
C TYR A 93 10.23 -14.52 4.75
N GLY A 94 9.23 -13.82 4.21
CA GLY A 94 7.87 -13.90 4.71
C GLY A 94 6.85 -13.21 3.83
N PHE A 95 5.68 -12.98 4.41
CA PHE A 95 4.49 -12.52 3.74
C PHE A 95 3.80 -11.44 4.56
N SER A 96 3.19 -10.47 3.87
CA SER A 96 2.32 -9.48 4.49
C SER A 96 1.43 -8.85 3.43
N ASP A 97 0.54 -7.96 3.85
CA ASP A 97 -0.18 -7.13 2.90
C ASP A 97 0.78 -6.29 2.03
N HIS A 98 0.23 -5.71 0.96
CA HIS A 98 1.00 -4.92 0.02
C HIS A 98 1.69 -3.69 0.62
N SER A 99 1.13 -3.10 1.69
CA SER A 99 1.64 -1.86 2.26
C SER A 99 2.89 -2.11 3.11
N HIS A 100 2.93 -3.20 3.87
CA HIS A 100 4.10 -3.54 4.69
C HIS A 100 5.18 -4.29 3.90
N SER A 101 4.77 -5.17 2.98
CA SER A 101 5.71 -6.03 2.24
C SER A 101 6.77 -5.25 1.47
N LEU A 102 6.34 -4.26 0.69
CA LEU A 102 7.25 -3.42 -0.09
C LEU A 102 8.14 -2.55 0.80
N VAL A 103 7.57 -1.93 1.83
CA VAL A 103 8.29 -0.98 2.69
C VAL A 103 9.35 -1.69 3.54
N VAL A 104 9.06 -2.88 4.07
CA VAL A 104 10.04 -3.68 4.84
C VAL A 104 11.16 -4.21 3.95
N THR A 105 10.82 -4.72 2.76
CA THR A 105 11.83 -5.22 1.80
C THR A 105 12.79 -4.11 1.36
N MET A 106 12.26 -2.91 1.10
CA MET A 106 13.07 -1.76 0.75
C MET A 106 13.95 -1.28 1.92
N ASN A 107 13.39 -1.14 3.13
CA ASN A 107 14.14 -0.63 4.28
C ASN A 107 15.23 -1.60 4.78
N SER A 108 15.02 -2.91 4.65
CA SER A 108 16.05 -3.93 4.94
C SER A 108 17.14 -4.02 3.86
N LYS A 109 17.02 -3.25 2.77
CA LYS A 109 17.90 -3.33 1.59
C LYS A 109 17.99 -4.76 1.02
N GLY A 110 16.90 -5.51 1.10
CA GLY A 110 16.82 -6.90 0.62
C GLY A 110 17.30 -7.96 1.61
N SER A 111 17.73 -7.60 2.82
CA SER A 111 18.08 -8.57 3.87
C SER A 111 16.86 -9.32 4.40
N VAL A 112 15.68 -8.69 4.35
CA VAL A 112 14.39 -9.28 4.68
C VAL A 112 13.47 -9.16 3.48
N TRP A 113 13.08 -10.31 2.94
CA TRP A 113 12.20 -10.39 1.79
C TRP A 113 10.76 -10.61 2.22
N VAL A 114 9.86 -9.67 1.94
CA VAL A 114 8.43 -9.82 2.26
C VAL A 114 7.61 -9.77 0.98
N SER A 115 6.91 -10.86 0.67
CA SER A 115 6.08 -10.95 -0.53
C SER A 115 4.64 -10.48 -0.23
N PRO A 116 4.02 -9.68 -1.12
CA PRO A 116 2.68 -9.17 -0.93
C PRO A 116 1.63 -10.28 -1.13
N VAL A 117 0.83 -10.50 -0.10
CA VAL A 117 -0.31 -11.40 -0.11
C VAL A 117 -1.59 -10.64 0.25
N HIS A 118 -2.73 -11.26 0.02
CA HIS A 118 -3.97 -10.82 0.64
C HIS A 118 -4.71 -12.02 1.20
N PHE A 119 -5.54 -11.75 2.20
CA PHE A 119 -6.45 -12.74 2.73
C PHE A 119 -7.78 -12.56 2.01
N ALA A 120 -8.15 -13.54 1.19
CA ALA A 120 -9.44 -13.62 0.54
C ALA A 120 -10.01 -15.01 0.78
N ASN A 121 -11.31 -15.09 1.11
CA ASN A 121 -12.00 -16.37 1.33
C ASN A 121 -11.22 -17.32 2.24
N TYR A 122 -10.63 -16.79 3.32
CA TYR A 122 -9.88 -17.57 4.30
C TYR A 122 -8.58 -18.23 3.77
N VAL A 123 -8.11 -17.82 2.59
CA VAL A 123 -6.87 -18.31 1.96
C VAL A 123 -5.88 -17.17 1.81
N LEU A 124 -4.60 -17.49 1.97
CA LEU A 124 -3.50 -16.57 1.68
C LEU A 124 -3.23 -16.57 0.18
N GLU A 125 -3.64 -15.51 -0.51
CA GLU A 125 -3.54 -15.42 -1.96
C GLU A 125 -2.38 -14.48 -2.39
N PRO A 126 -1.43 -14.96 -3.20
CA PRO A 126 -0.36 -14.15 -3.77
C PRO A 126 -0.86 -12.96 -4.62
N LYS A 127 -0.21 -11.79 -4.49
CA LYS A 127 -0.45 -10.67 -5.41
C LYS A 127 0.55 -10.66 -6.56
N TYR A 128 0.33 -11.53 -7.54
CA TYR A 128 1.21 -11.67 -8.73
C TYR A 128 1.38 -10.39 -9.56
N TRP A 129 0.41 -9.47 -9.52
CA TRP A 129 0.51 -8.19 -10.23
C TRP A 129 1.44 -7.17 -9.52
N LEU A 130 1.84 -7.44 -8.28
CA LEU A 130 2.78 -6.62 -7.50
C LEU A 130 4.17 -7.27 -7.31
N SER A 131 4.36 -8.51 -7.76
CA SER A 131 5.52 -9.31 -7.37
C SER A 131 5.79 -10.46 -8.33
N ASN A 132 7.00 -10.99 -8.31
CA ASN A 132 7.35 -12.11 -9.18
C ASN A 132 6.71 -13.41 -8.70
N ALA A 133 6.05 -14.16 -9.60
CA ALA A 133 5.44 -15.45 -9.29
C ALA A 133 6.43 -16.47 -8.67
N LYS A 134 7.72 -16.39 -9.04
CA LYS A 134 8.76 -17.24 -8.45
C LYS A 134 8.87 -17.10 -6.95
N TRP A 135 8.57 -15.93 -6.38
CA TRP A 135 8.70 -15.70 -4.95
C TRP A 135 7.75 -16.56 -4.14
N TYR A 136 6.64 -17.03 -4.71
CA TYR A 136 5.65 -17.86 -4.03
C TYR A 136 5.89 -19.36 -4.20
N SER A 137 6.91 -19.74 -4.99
CA SER A 137 7.25 -21.14 -5.16
C SER A 137 7.91 -21.69 -3.89
N SER A 138 7.54 -22.91 -3.52
CA SER A 138 8.20 -23.66 -2.43
C SER A 138 9.71 -23.87 -2.65
N SER A 139 10.18 -23.78 -3.89
CA SER A 139 11.61 -23.87 -4.24
C SER A 139 12.39 -22.56 -4.07
N PHE A 140 11.71 -21.42 -3.92
CA PHE A 140 12.36 -20.11 -3.82
C PHE A 140 13.11 -19.91 -2.50
N TYR A 141 12.57 -20.46 -1.41
CA TYR A 141 13.13 -20.30 -0.07
C TYR A 141 12.85 -21.54 0.78
N SER A 142 13.90 -22.10 1.37
CA SER A 142 13.87 -23.35 2.13
C SER A 142 14.02 -23.19 3.64
N GLY A 143 14.05 -21.96 4.16
CA GLY A 143 14.18 -21.67 5.59
C GLY A 143 12.85 -21.36 6.28
N PRO A 144 12.91 -20.88 7.53
CA PRO A 144 11.74 -20.40 8.26
C PRO A 144 11.10 -19.21 7.55
N SER A 145 9.78 -19.25 7.36
CA SER A 145 9.02 -18.14 6.82
C SER A 145 8.10 -17.52 7.86
N PHE A 146 7.72 -16.27 7.64
CA PHE A 146 6.82 -15.56 8.55
C PHE A 146 5.64 -14.91 7.83
N LEU A 147 4.57 -14.63 8.58
CA LEU A 147 3.39 -13.90 8.13
C LEU A 147 3.14 -12.75 9.09
N MET A 148 3.17 -11.52 8.57
CA MET A 148 2.90 -10.31 9.35
C MET A 148 1.44 -9.89 9.16
N ILE A 149 0.78 -9.70 10.28
CA ILE A 149 -0.63 -9.32 10.34
C ILE A 149 -0.77 -8.15 11.30
N LYS A 150 -1.39 -7.07 10.82
CA LYS A 150 -1.70 -5.90 11.63
C LYS A 150 -2.91 -6.15 12.52
N ASP A 151 -2.89 -5.60 13.73
CA ASP A 151 -3.91 -5.86 14.76
C ASP A 151 -5.31 -5.35 14.37
N ASP A 152 -5.41 -4.33 13.51
CA ASP A 152 -6.69 -3.85 12.98
C ASP A 152 -7.33 -4.86 12.01
N VAL A 153 -6.53 -5.59 11.25
CA VAL A 153 -6.98 -6.68 10.37
C VAL A 153 -7.25 -7.98 11.15
N LYS A 154 -6.69 -8.14 12.36
CA LYS A 154 -6.98 -9.33 13.18
C LYS A 154 -8.45 -9.51 13.51
N GLY A 155 -9.23 -8.42 13.60
CA GLY A 155 -10.67 -8.51 13.78
C GLY A 155 -11.33 -9.28 12.64
N GLU A 156 -10.92 -9.01 11.39
CA GLU A 156 -11.35 -9.75 10.21
C GLU A 156 -10.87 -11.20 10.27
N LEU A 157 -9.67 -11.43 10.82
CA LEU A 157 -9.15 -12.79 11.01
C LEU A 157 -9.87 -13.58 12.11
N ALA A 158 -10.44 -12.91 13.11
CA ALA A 158 -11.20 -13.55 14.18
C ALA A 158 -12.54 -14.11 13.69
N TYR A 159 -13.07 -13.61 12.57
CA TYR A 159 -14.20 -14.20 11.86
C TYR A 159 -13.80 -15.39 10.98
N LEU A 160 -12.49 -15.59 10.72
CA LEU A 160 -12.02 -16.85 10.15
C LEU A 160 -12.27 -17.92 11.20
N THR A 161 -13.17 -18.84 10.86
CA THR A 161 -13.74 -19.83 11.77
C THR A 161 -12.68 -20.65 12.50
N PRO A 162 -13.00 -21.21 13.69
CA PRO A 162 -12.15 -22.15 14.43
C PRO A 162 -11.71 -23.38 13.63
N SER A 163 -12.23 -23.60 12.43
CA SER A 163 -11.87 -24.69 11.52
C SER A 163 -10.69 -24.37 10.59
N ILE A 164 -10.35 -23.10 10.35
CA ILE A 164 -9.28 -22.71 9.40
C ILE A 164 -8.01 -22.29 10.13
N LEU A 165 -8.14 -21.69 11.32
CA LEU A 165 -7.03 -21.42 12.23
C LEU A 165 -6.19 -22.68 12.53
N PRO A 166 -6.76 -23.87 12.84
CA PRO A 166 -5.94 -25.03 13.13
C PRO A 166 -5.05 -25.43 11.95
N VAL A 167 -5.52 -25.30 10.71
CA VAL A 167 -4.79 -25.70 9.50
C VAL A 167 -3.64 -24.74 9.19
N MET A 168 -3.88 -23.42 9.26
CA MET A 168 -2.80 -22.45 9.04
C MET A 168 -1.78 -22.45 10.20
N PHE A 169 -2.22 -22.77 11.41
CA PHE A 169 -1.35 -22.77 12.59
C PHE A 169 -0.71 -24.13 12.89
N VAL A 170 -0.95 -25.14 12.04
CA VAL A 170 -0.17 -26.40 12.10
C VAL A 170 1.31 -26.05 11.97
N ASN A 171 2.12 -26.57 12.88
CA ASN A 171 3.56 -26.33 12.94
C ASN A 171 3.95 -24.85 13.08
N LEU A 172 3.09 -24.00 13.62
CA LEU A 172 3.50 -22.67 14.05
C LEU A 172 4.61 -22.82 15.11
N GLN A 173 5.79 -22.30 14.80
CA GLN A 173 6.96 -22.42 15.67
C GLN A 173 6.94 -21.38 16.78
N ARG A 174 6.62 -20.12 16.44
CA ARG A 174 6.55 -19.02 17.40
C ARG A 174 5.70 -17.87 16.87
N THR A 175 5.20 -17.08 17.81
CA THR A 175 4.53 -15.80 17.55
C THR A 175 5.38 -14.69 18.15
N LEU A 176 5.72 -13.70 17.33
CA LEU A 176 6.42 -12.50 17.76
C LEU A 176 5.47 -11.30 17.65
N ARG A 177 5.82 -10.22 18.36
CA ARG A 177 5.05 -8.97 18.32
C ARG A 177 5.98 -7.78 18.17
N TYR A 178 5.61 -6.88 17.26
CA TYR A 178 6.29 -5.61 17.04
C TYR A 178 5.22 -4.53 16.87
N GLU A 179 5.11 -3.61 17.83
CA GLU A 179 4.05 -2.59 17.87
C GLU A 179 2.64 -3.22 17.67
N ASP A 180 1.92 -2.78 16.64
CA ASP A 180 0.59 -3.22 16.22
C ASP A 180 0.62 -4.40 15.23
N ILE A 181 1.77 -5.05 15.05
CA ILE A 181 1.97 -6.15 14.12
C ILE A 181 2.26 -7.44 14.89
N THR A 182 1.54 -8.49 14.52
CA THR A 182 1.81 -9.86 14.98
C THR A 182 2.44 -10.66 13.86
N ILE A 183 3.51 -11.36 14.21
CA ILE A 183 4.36 -12.06 13.26
C ILE A 183 4.31 -13.54 13.63
N TYR A 184 3.68 -14.33 12.77
CA TYR A 184 3.60 -15.77 12.90
C TYR A 184 4.78 -16.41 12.15
N VAL A 185 5.47 -17.37 12.75
CA VAL A 185 6.68 -17.98 12.17
C VAL A 185 6.51 -19.48 12.03
N TRP A 186 6.79 -20.01 10.85
CA TRP A 186 6.80 -21.44 10.55
C TRP A 186 8.21 -21.89 10.17
N PRO A 187 8.57 -23.16 10.40
CA PRO A 187 9.89 -23.69 10.07
C PRO A 187 10.09 -23.93 8.56
N TYR A 188 9.08 -23.64 7.73
CA TYR A 188 9.08 -23.80 6.27
C TYR A 188 8.36 -22.63 5.58
N ASN A 189 8.44 -22.57 4.25
CA ASN A 189 7.67 -21.65 3.42
C ASN A 189 6.17 -22.02 3.43
N ILE A 190 5.31 -21.16 4.00
CA ILE A 190 3.89 -21.44 4.22
C ILE A 190 3.02 -21.49 2.95
N LEU A 191 3.48 -20.96 1.81
CA LEU A 191 2.74 -21.02 0.55
C LEU A 191 3.10 -22.25 -0.31
N ARG A 192 3.41 -23.36 0.36
CA ARG A 192 3.68 -24.65 -0.27
C ARG A 192 2.41 -25.35 -0.72
#